data_AF-A0A957E0C7-F1
#
_entry.id   AF-A0A957E0C7-F1
#
_cell.length_a   1.000
_cell.length_b   1.000
_cell.length_c   1.000
_cell.angle_alpha   90.00
_cell.angle_beta   90.00
_cell.angle_gamma   90.00
#
_symmetry.space_group_name_H-M   'P 1'
#
loop_
_entity.id
_entity.type
_entity.pdbx_description
1 polymer ?
#
loop_
_entity_poly.entity_id
_entity_poly.type
_entity_poly.pdbx_seq_one_letter_code
_entity_poly.pdbx_strand_id
1 'polypeptide(L)'
;MDASTKKAVVQRLASASGHIKGIGRMVDEEAYCIDVIRQIQAVQAALNKVSSMMLDNHLHTCVTTAIRGDDPEEREKMLQEITSVFEMTGK
;
A
#
# COMPACT_ATOMS: atom_id res chain seq x y z
N MET A 1 -13.70 -4.53 3.72
CA MET A 1 -13.26 -4.08 2.38
C MET A 1 -14.31 -4.47 1.36
N ASP A 2 -14.79 -3.51 0.57
CA ASP A 2 -15.77 -3.77 -0.49
C ASP A 2 -15.13 -4.46 -1.70
N ALA A 3 -15.96 -5.10 -2.54
CA ALA A 3 -15.51 -5.90 -3.67
C ALA A 3 -14.79 -5.07 -4.76
N SER A 4 -15.15 -3.79 -4.90
CA SER A 4 -14.58 -2.91 -5.92
C SER A 4 -13.17 -2.47 -5.54
N THR A 5 -12.96 -2.06 -4.28
CA THR A 5 -11.63 -1.76 -3.72
C THR A 5 -10.72 -2.98 -3.78
N LYS A 6 -11.22 -4.15 -3.39
CA LYS A 6 -10.47 -5.42 -3.48
C LYS A 6 -9.95 -5.66 -4.90
N LYS A 7 -10.83 -5.58 -5.90
CA LYS A 7 -10.47 -5.78 -7.31
C LYS A 7 -9.42 -4.76 -7.77
N ALA A 8 -9.63 -3.49 -7.42
CA ALA A 8 -8.74 -2.39 -7.79
C ALA A 8 -7.33 -2.52 -7.18
N VAL A 9 -7.23 -2.99 -5.93
CA VAL A 9 -5.96 -3.27 -5.24
C VAL A 9 -5.24 -4.44 -5.91
N VAL A 10 -5.94 -5.57 -6.13
CA VAL A 10 -5.36 -6.77 -6.76
C VAL A 10 -4.81 -6.45 -8.15
N GLN A 11 -5.54 -5.70 -8.97
CA GLN A 11 -5.08 -5.31 -10.31
C GLN A 11 -3.82 -4.44 -10.26
N ARG A 12 -3.74 -3.50 -9.32
CA ARG A 12 -2.56 -2.64 -9.15
C ARG A 12 -1.34 -3.41 -8.65
N LEU A 13 -1.53 -4.33 -7.71
CA LEU A 13 -0.46 -5.22 -7.25
C LEU A 13 0.06 -6.11 -8.39
N ALA A 14 -0.83 -6.65 -9.24
CA ALA A 14 -0.44 -7.43 -10.41
C ALA A 14 0.40 -6.60 -11.40
N SER A 15 0.00 -5.34 -11.65
CA SER A 15 0.77 -4.40 -12.48
C SER A 15 2.14 -4.10 -11.86
N ALA A 16 2.21 -3.76 -10.56
CA ALA A 16 3.47 -3.51 -9.86
C ALA A 16 4.41 -4.73 -9.91
N SER A 17 3.88 -5.94 -9.75
CA SER A 17 4.65 -7.19 -9.91
C SER A 17 5.23 -7.34 -11.32
N GLY A 18 4.46 -7.01 -12.36
CA GLY A 18 4.94 -6.98 -13.74
C GLY A 18 6.08 -5.98 -13.95
N HIS A 19 5.99 -4.80 -13.35
CA HIS A 19 7.05 -3.78 -13.40
C HIS A 19 8.31 -4.23 -12.66
N ILE A 20 8.19 -4.85 -11.48
CA ILE A 20 9.34 -5.42 -10.75
C ILE A 20 10.06 -6.47 -11.60
N LYS A 21 9.32 -7.36 -12.26
CA LYS A 21 9.91 -8.32 -13.21
C LYS A 21 10.60 -7.64 -14.39
N GLY A 22 10.05 -6.51 -14.87
CA GLY A 22 10.67 -5.70 -15.91
C GLY A 22 12.00 -5.08 -15.47
N ILE A 23 12.05 -4.54 -14.25
CA ILE A 23 13.28 -4.01 -13.64
C ILE A 23 14.34 -5.09 -13.54
N GLY A 24 13.97 -6.31 -13.13
CA GLY A 24 14.91 -7.45 -13.11
C GLY A 24 15.56 -7.70 -14.47
N ARG A 25 14.75 -7.72 -15.55
CA ARG A 25 15.29 -7.86 -16.92
C ARG A 25 16.20 -6.71 -17.31
N MET A 26 15.85 -5.46 -16.96
CA MET A 26 16.72 -4.31 -17.24
C MET A 26 18.10 -4.46 -16.58
N VAL A 27 18.16 -5.02 -15.38
CA VAL A 27 19.43 -5.30 -14.70
C VAL A 27 20.19 -6.41 -15.41
N ASP A 28 19.52 -7.52 -15.77
CA ASP A 28 20.13 -8.64 -16.50
C ASP A 28 20.67 -8.21 -17.87
N GLU A 29 20.03 -7.24 -18.52
CA GLU A 29 20.41 -6.66 -19.82
C GLU A 29 21.41 -5.49 -19.71
N GLU A 30 21.98 -5.25 -18.51
CA GLU A 30 22.95 -4.18 -18.25
C GLU A 30 22.45 -2.77 -18.67
N ALA A 31 21.14 -2.52 -18.50
CA ALA A 31 20.53 -1.24 -18.84
C ALA A 31 21.13 -0.08 -18.01
N TYR A 32 21.03 1.13 -18.57
CA TYR A 32 21.57 2.33 -17.93
C TYR A 32 20.98 2.54 -16.52
N CYS A 33 21.86 2.67 -15.52
CA CYS A 33 21.47 2.67 -14.11
C CYS A 33 20.42 3.73 -13.76
N ILE A 34 20.46 4.90 -14.38
CA ILE A 34 19.47 5.96 -14.13
C ILE A 34 18.06 5.55 -14.57
N ASP A 35 17.95 4.79 -15.66
CA ASP A 35 16.64 4.32 -16.13
C ASP A 35 16.10 3.21 -15.23
N VAL A 36 16.95 2.32 -14.73
CA VAL A 36 16.59 1.34 -13.70
C VAL A 36 16.08 2.04 -12.44
N ILE A 37 16.80 3.05 -11.95
CA ILE A 37 16.40 3.85 -10.78
C ILE A 37 15.04 4.53 -11.01
N ARG A 38 14.80 5.11 -12.19
CA ARG A 38 13.51 5.72 -12.54
C ARG A 38 12.37 4.70 -12.50
N GLN A 39 12.58 3.48 -13.01
CA GLN A 39 11.57 2.42 -12.95
C GLN A 39 11.31 1.97 -11.52
N ILE A 40 12.35 1.86 -10.68
CA ILE A 40 12.19 1.58 -9.24
C ILE A 40 11.32 2.66 -8.57
N GLN A 41 11.59 3.94 -8.83
CA GLN A 41 10.78 5.05 -8.30
C GLN A 41 9.32 4.98 -8.77
N ALA A 42 9.07 4.60 -10.03
CA ALA A 42 7.72 4.41 -10.55
C ALA A 42 6.98 3.29 -9.81
N VAL A 43 7.66 2.17 -9.50
CA VAL A 43 7.07 1.08 -8.70
C VAL A 43 6.80 1.52 -7.27
N GLN A 44 7.73 2.24 -6.63
CA GLN A 44 7.51 2.80 -5.29
C GLN A 44 6.27 3.70 -5.26
N ALA A 45 6.10 4.59 -6.24
CA ALA A 45 4.92 5.44 -6.35
C ALA A 45 3.62 4.62 -6.52
N ALA A 46 3.66 3.55 -7.33
CA ALA A 46 2.52 2.65 -7.51
C ALA A 46 2.16 1.91 -6.20
N LEU A 47 3.15 1.43 -5.45
CA LEU A 47 2.94 0.78 -4.16
C LEU A 47 2.41 1.76 -3.10
N ASN A 48 2.92 2.99 -3.07
CA ASN A 48 2.40 4.06 -2.21
C ASN A 48 0.91 4.30 -2.49
N LYS A 49 0.51 4.32 -3.76
CA LYS A 49 -0.91 4.45 -4.12
C LYS A 49 -1.77 3.29 -3.60
N VAL A 50 -1.26 2.06 -3.68
CA VAL A 50 -1.95 0.88 -3.12
C VAL A 50 -2.05 0.99 -1.60
N SER A 51 -0.97 1.40 -0.92
CA SER A 51 -0.97 1.62 0.52
C SER A 51 -2.03 2.65 0.93
N SER A 52 -2.11 3.79 0.25
CA SER A 52 -3.15 4.80 0.50
C SER A 52 -4.57 4.26 0.29
N MET A 53 -4.80 3.42 -0.73
CA MET A 53 -6.11 2.80 -0.95
C MET A 53 -6.50 1.82 0.18
N MET A 54 -5.52 1.06 0.69
CA MET A 54 -5.74 0.14 1.81
C MET A 54 -6.04 0.89 3.10
N LEU A 55 -5.29 1.96 3.38
CA LEU A 55 -5.51 2.82 4.53
C LEU A 55 -6.89 3.49 4.47
N ASP A 56 -7.24 4.09 3.33
CA ASP A 56 -8.54 4.73 3.12
C ASP A 56 -9.70 3.76 3.39
N ASN A 57 -9.62 2.54 2.86
CA ASN A 57 -10.61 1.50 3.15
C ASN A 57 -10.64 1.15 4.66
N HIS A 58 -9.48 1.01 5.32
CA HIS A 58 -9.42 0.67 6.74
C HIS A 58 -10.09 1.76 7.62
N LEU A 59 -9.86 3.03 7.30
CA LEU A 59 -10.49 4.17 7.97
C LEU A 59 -12.02 4.15 7.80
N HIS A 60 -12.51 3.92 6.58
CA HIS A 60 -13.94 3.91 6.28
C HIS A 60 -14.68 2.65 6.77
N THR A 61 -13.98 1.54 7.01
CA THR A 61 -14.61 0.30 7.49
C THR A 61 -14.32 0.02 8.95
N CYS A 62 -13.07 -0.31 9.30
CA CYS A 62 -12.75 -0.84 10.63
C CYS A 62 -12.83 0.27 11.68
N VAL A 63 -12.19 1.40 11.40
CA VAL A 63 -12.11 2.53 12.34
C VAL A 63 -13.47 3.19 12.50
N THR A 64 -14.18 3.43 11.41
CA THR A 64 -15.55 3.98 11.47
C THR A 64 -16.50 3.06 12.25
N THR A 65 -16.34 1.73 12.14
CA THR A 65 -17.13 0.77 12.92
C THR A 65 -16.79 0.85 14.41
N ALA A 66 -15.50 0.82 14.77
CA ALA A 66 -15.06 0.91 16.16
C ALA A 66 -15.50 2.25 16.81
N ILE A 67 -15.37 3.38 16.11
CA ILE A 67 -15.78 4.70 16.62
C ILE A 67 -17.29 4.76 16.89
N ARG A 68 -18.11 4.09 16.07
CA ARG A 68 -19.56 4.04 16.24
C ARG A 68 -20.02 3.00 17.27
N GLY A 69 -19.14 2.05 17.63
CA GLY A 69 -19.38 1.07 18.67
C GLY A 69 -19.23 1.64 20.07
N ASP A 70 -19.76 0.92 21.05
CA ASP A 70 -19.72 1.34 22.45
C ASP A 70 -18.46 0.87 23.20
N ASP A 71 -17.61 0.04 22.58
CA ASP A 71 -16.39 -0.53 23.17
C ASP A 71 -15.20 0.46 23.12
N PRO A 72 -14.73 1.01 24.26
CA PRO A 72 -13.57 1.89 24.30
C PRO A 72 -12.24 1.19 23.98
N GLU A 73 -12.09 -0.10 24.31
CA GLU A 73 -10.85 -0.84 24.05
C GLU A 73 -10.68 -1.10 22.56
N GLU A 74 -11.77 -1.43 21.85
CA GLU A 74 -11.76 -1.59 20.40
C GLU A 74 -11.36 -0.29 19.70
N ARG A 75 -11.89 0.86 20.15
CA ARG A 75 -11.51 2.18 19.61
C ARG A 75 -10.03 2.47 19.77
N GLU A 76 -9.50 2.29 20.98
CA GLU A 76 -8.09 2.55 21.28
C GLU A 76 -7.18 1.63 20.45
N LYS A 77 -7.54 0.35 20.32
CA LYS A 77 -6.81 -0.62 19.50
C LYS A 77 -6.69 -0.17 18.05
N MET A 78 -7.78 0.28 17.43
CA MET A 78 -7.76 0.73 16.03
C MET A 78 -6.87 1.97 15.83
N LEU A 79 -6.84 2.89 16.79
CA LEU A 79 -5.97 4.06 16.73
C LEU A 79 -4.49 3.69 16.87
N GLN A 80 -4.17 2.74 17.75
CA GLN A 80 -2.81 2.22 17.91
C GLN A 80 -2.31 1.50 16.65
N GLU A 81 -3.16 0.70 16.00
CA GLU A 81 -2.83 0.04 14.74
C GLU A 81 -2.40 1.05 13.67
N ILE A 82 -3.16 2.14 13.47
CA ILE A 82 -2.81 3.19 12.50
C ILE A 82 -1.49 3.86 12.86
N THR A 83 -1.31 4.21 14.14
CA THR A 83 -0.10 4.90 14.62
C THR A 83 1.14 4.04 14.34
N SER A 84 1.06 2.74 14.60
CA SER A 84 2.15 1.79 14.36
C SER A 84 2.61 1.73 12.89
N VAL A 85 1.68 1.85 11.94
CA VAL A 85 1.99 1.82 10.50
C VAL A 85 2.84 3.03 10.08
N PHE A 86 2.56 4.20 10.66
CA PHE A 86 3.32 5.42 10.36
C PHE A 86 4.67 5.48 11.06
N GLU A 87 4.79 4.91 12.27
CA GLU A 87 6.09 4.78 12.95
C GLU A 87 7.07 3.87 12.20
N MET A 88 6.58 2.85 11.48
CA MET A 88 7.41 2.00 10.62
C MET A 88 7.89 2.71 9.35
N THR A 89 7.14 3.69 8.86
CA THR A 89 7.45 4.41 7.60
C THR A 89 8.50 5.52 7.82
N GLY A 90 8.74 5.92 9.08
CA GLY A 90 9.73 6.95 9.46
C GLY A 90 11.12 6.44 9.81
N LYS A 91 11.39 5.13 9.66
CA LYS A 91 12.72 4.51 9.84
C LYS A 91 13.29 4.09 8.50
#